data_AF-A0AAP2DJ38-F1
#
_entry.id   AF-A0AAP2DJ38-F1
#
_cell.length_a   1.000
_cell.length_b   1.000
_cell.length_c   1.000
_cell.angle_alpha   90.00
_cell.angle_beta   90.00
_cell.angle_gamma   90.00
#
_symmetry.space_group_name_H-M   'P 1'
#
loop_
_entity.id
_entity.type
_entity.pdbx_description
1 polymer ?
#
loop_
_entity_poly.entity_id
_entity_poly.type
_entity_poly.pdbx_seq_one_letter_code
_entity_poly.pdbx_strand_id
1 'polypeptide(L)'
;MQSLFALQQCKEASYELSLENIAEAFAPDLNSMEVQDKALLTQQKKEAVKTFEEAFAAAETKVNHEDARIKKAVNTAFQFYGVQVKKDTDFFRKNLIAEVEKIYDHYIGALSLIVVFADLAEADKKVSHKNFLANSWIKALRSSELLKKEALKLDRHWQNKTDQVRLWFRDVVRQDNEYLDYLDRKSPSVEDQRKFISHIFKKVVFGKTVINDFYEEEVLRWTEDKEIVKALVEKTIKSYDPESGQPIALHTLSLNWDEDKDFIETLFNTATDLSDKHKELIANNTRNWEVERLPLTDRIILEMAISELISFPNIPVKVTINEYIELAKNYSTPKSRQFINGILDVIAKELKDSGDIKKSGRGLIDNK
;
A
#
# COMPACT_ATOMS: atom_id res chain seq x y z
N MET A 1 3.13 -5.22 -0.88
CA MET A 1 3.36 -5.95 0.38
C MET A 1 2.19 -5.86 1.35
N GLN A 2 1.83 -4.70 1.90
CA GLN A 2 0.80 -4.59 2.97
C GLN A 2 -0.53 -5.27 2.60
N SER A 3 -1.01 -5.12 1.36
CA SER A 3 -2.23 -5.82 0.90
C SER A 3 -2.10 -7.35 0.88
N LEU A 4 -0.92 -7.89 0.56
CA LEU A 4 -0.65 -9.33 0.62
C LEU A 4 -0.57 -9.83 2.07
N PHE A 5 -0.01 -9.01 2.97
CA PHE A 5 0.04 -9.31 4.40
C PHE A 5 -1.37 -9.39 5.00
N ALA A 6 -2.19 -8.37 4.73
CA ALA A 6 -3.59 -8.35 5.16
C ALA A 6 -4.38 -9.52 4.57
N LEU A 7 -4.19 -9.84 3.27
CA LEU A 7 -4.82 -10.99 2.65
C LEU A 7 -4.43 -12.31 3.34
N GLN A 8 -3.17 -12.48 3.70
CA GLN A 8 -2.73 -13.70 4.40
C GLN A 8 -3.36 -13.82 5.80
N GLN A 9 -3.52 -12.72 6.52
CA GLN A 9 -4.25 -12.71 7.79
C GLN A 9 -5.74 -13.03 7.60
N CYS A 10 -6.37 -12.51 6.54
CA CYS A 10 -7.75 -12.86 6.20
C CYS A 10 -7.92 -14.35 5.86
N LYS A 11 -6.94 -14.95 5.16
CA LYS A 11 -6.91 -16.39 4.89
C LYS A 11 -6.83 -17.20 6.19
N GLU A 12 -5.95 -16.83 7.11
CA GLU A 12 -5.81 -17.49 8.42
C GLU A 12 -7.09 -17.34 9.27
N ALA A 13 -7.66 -16.14 9.34
CA ALA A 13 -8.93 -15.92 10.02
C ALA A 13 -10.09 -16.73 9.40
N SER A 14 -10.15 -16.84 8.07
CA SER A 14 -11.17 -17.64 7.38
C SER A 14 -11.02 -19.14 7.65
N TYR A 15 -9.78 -19.61 7.83
CA TYR A 15 -9.49 -20.99 8.23
C TYR A 15 -10.01 -21.27 9.66
N GLU A 16 -9.69 -20.41 10.62
CA GLU A 16 -10.18 -20.55 12.00
C GLU A 16 -11.71 -20.49 12.07
N LEU A 17 -12.35 -19.55 11.35
CA LEU A 17 -13.81 -19.50 11.24
C LEU A 17 -14.40 -20.76 10.61
N SER A 18 -13.68 -21.43 9.71
CA SER A 18 -14.11 -22.70 9.13
C SER A 18 -14.11 -23.82 10.19
N LEU A 19 -13.11 -23.85 11.07
CA LEU A 19 -13.06 -24.76 12.22
C LEU A 19 -14.17 -24.49 13.23
N GLU A 20 -14.47 -23.22 13.51
CA GLU A 20 -15.59 -22.81 14.37
C GLU A 20 -16.93 -23.23 13.77
N ASN A 21 -17.17 -22.98 12.47
CA ASN A 21 -18.37 -23.43 11.76
C ASN A 21 -18.56 -24.96 11.83
N ILE A 22 -17.45 -25.73 11.72
CA ILE A 22 -17.48 -27.18 11.93
C ILE A 22 -17.89 -27.48 13.38
N ALA A 23 -17.27 -26.83 14.36
CA ALA A 23 -17.58 -27.04 15.77
C ALA A 23 -19.05 -26.75 16.12
N GLU A 24 -19.62 -25.69 15.55
CA GLU A 24 -21.04 -25.33 15.72
C GLU A 24 -21.99 -26.34 15.10
N ALA A 25 -21.63 -26.94 13.95
CA ALA A 25 -22.44 -27.97 13.30
C ALA A 25 -22.65 -29.23 14.15
N PHE A 26 -21.84 -29.42 15.20
CA PHE A 26 -21.94 -30.51 16.17
C PHE A 26 -22.30 -30.03 17.59
N ALA A 27 -22.66 -28.75 17.76
CA ALA A 27 -23.19 -28.28 19.04
C ALA A 27 -24.57 -28.93 19.31
N PRO A 28 -24.93 -29.18 20.58
CA PRO A 28 -26.26 -29.65 20.93
C PRO A 28 -27.32 -28.62 20.53
N ASP A 29 -28.34 -29.05 19.80
CA ASP A 29 -29.48 -28.19 19.45
C ASP A 29 -30.35 -27.97 20.69
N LEU A 30 -30.27 -26.77 21.28
CA LEU A 30 -31.03 -26.42 22.48
C LEU A 30 -32.55 -26.34 22.23
N ASN A 31 -32.99 -26.28 20.97
CA ASN A 31 -34.40 -26.17 20.60
C ASN A 31 -35.03 -27.52 20.23
N SER A 32 -34.23 -28.59 20.11
CA SER A 32 -34.74 -29.91 19.79
C SER A 32 -35.37 -30.58 21.01
N MET A 33 -36.56 -31.17 20.82
CA MET A 33 -37.22 -32.01 21.82
C MET A 33 -36.65 -33.45 21.87
N GLU A 34 -35.76 -33.80 20.93
CA GLU A 34 -35.12 -35.11 20.87
C GLU A 34 -33.88 -35.18 21.78
N VAL A 35 -33.70 -36.32 22.46
CA VAL A 35 -32.51 -36.57 23.27
C VAL A 35 -31.30 -36.73 22.37
N GLN A 36 -30.36 -35.80 22.49
CA GLN A 36 -29.13 -35.81 21.70
C GLN A 36 -28.01 -36.56 22.43
N ASP A 37 -27.35 -37.47 21.70
CA ASP A 37 -26.15 -38.15 22.19
C ASP A 37 -24.95 -37.19 22.16
N LYS A 38 -24.69 -36.57 23.31
CA LYS A 38 -23.57 -35.64 23.49
C LYS A 38 -22.21 -36.30 23.27
N ALA A 39 -22.07 -37.60 23.56
CA ALA A 39 -20.81 -38.30 23.38
C ALA A 39 -20.53 -38.51 21.88
N LEU A 40 -21.56 -38.95 21.12
CA LEU A 40 -21.48 -39.09 19.68
C LEU A 40 -21.18 -37.74 18.99
N LEU A 41 -21.87 -36.66 19.36
CA LEU A 41 -21.61 -35.32 18.82
C LEU A 41 -20.17 -34.85 19.07
N THR A 42 -19.64 -35.12 20.26
CA THR A 42 -18.25 -34.77 20.61
C THR A 42 -17.25 -35.57 19.78
N GLN A 43 -17.52 -36.86 19.52
CA GLN A 43 -16.71 -37.71 18.67
C GLN A 43 -16.74 -37.23 17.21
N GLN A 44 -17.93 -37.03 16.65
CA GLN A 44 -18.09 -36.57 15.27
C GLN A 44 -17.47 -35.18 15.05
N LYS A 45 -17.54 -34.28 16.03
CA LYS A 45 -16.85 -32.99 15.98
C LYS A 45 -15.35 -33.16 15.82
N LYS A 46 -14.71 -33.98 16.67
CA LYS A 46 -13.27 -34.21 16.62
C LYS A 46 -12.83 -34.82 15.30
N GLU A 47 -13.62 -35.77 14.80
CA GLU A 47 -13.38 -36.42 13.52
C GLU A 47 -13.53 -35.43 12.36
N ALA A 48 -14.59 -34.61 12.35
CA ALA A 48 -14.79 -33.59 11.32
C ALA A 48 -13.69 -32.53 11.28
N VAL A 49 -13.23 -32.05 12.44
CA VAL A 49 -12.09 -31.12 12.54
C VAL A 49 -10.85 -31.76 11.94
N LYS A 50 -10.51 -32.98 12.37
CA LYS A 50 -9.35 -33.72 11.86
C LYS A 50 -9.44 -33.94 10.34
N THR A 51 -10.61 -34.35 9.84
CA THR A 51 -10.84 -34.54 8.40
C THR A 51 -10.63 -33.24 7.62
N PHE A 52 -11.10 -32.10 8.14
CA PHE A 52 -10.88 -30.80 7.51
C PHE A 52 -9.39 -30.43 7.51
N GLU A 53 -8.69 -30.56 8.64
CA GLU A 53 -7.26 -30.25 8.76
C GLU A 53 -6.40 -31.09 7.81
N GLU A 54 -6.62 -32.40 7.76
CA GLU A 54 -5.88 -33.32 6.88
C GLU A 54 -6.13 -33.01 5.39
N ALA A 55 -7.40 -32.81 5.02
CA ALA A 55 -7.76 -32.46 3.65
C ALA A 55 -7.24 -31.07 3.24
N PHE A 56 -7.29 -30.09 4.15
CA PHE A 56 -6.77 -28.75 3.91
C PHE A 56 -5.24 -28.76 3.73
N ALA A 57 -4.51 -29.53 4.55
CA ALA A 57 -3.08 -29.72 4.42
C ALA A 57 -2.69 -30.42 3.10
N ALA A 58 -3.56 -31.28 2.57
CA ALA A 58 -3.42 -31.93 1.28
C ALA A 58 -3.88 -31.05 0.09
N ALA A 59 -4.20 -29.77 0.33
CA ALA A 59 -4.74 -28.83 -0.66
C ALA A 59 -6.05 -29.32 -1.34
N GLU A 60 -6.83 -30.16 -0.65
CA GLU A 60 -8.16 -30.55 -1.09
C GLU A 60 -9.18 -29.44 -0.83
N THR A 61 -10.26 -29.45 -1.61
CA THR A 61 -11.35 -28.45 -1.52
C THR A 61 -12.69 -29.09 -1.16
N LYS A 62 -12.70 -30.41 -0.98
CA LYS A 62 -13.87 -31.20 -0.65
C LYS A 62 -13.42 -32.56 -0.13
N VAL A 63 -14.25 -33.17 0.70
CA VAL A 63 -14.01 -34.52 1.23
C VAL A 63 -15.19 -35.44 0.93
N ASN A 64 -14.89 -36.73 0.86
CA ASN A 64 -15.89 -37.78 0.91
C ASN A 64 -15.71 -38.54 2.22
N HIS A 65 -16.78 -38.62 3.02
CA HIS A 65 -16.78 -39.27 4.33
C HIS A 65 -18.01 -40.17 4.45
N GLU A 66 -17.88 -41.29 5.15
CA GLU A 66 -18.98 -42.25 5.35
C GLU A 66 -20.12 -41.64 6.17
N ASP A 67 -19.77 -40.93 7.24
CA ASP A 67 -20.71 -40.11 8.01
C ASP A 67 -21.17 -38.89 7.19
N ALA A 68 -22.47 -38.85 6.86
CA ALA A 68 -23.08 -37.78 6.07
C ALA A 68 -23.06 -36.41 6.77
N ARG A 69 -23.10 -36.37 8.11
CA ARG A 69 -23.05 -35.13 8.89
C ARG A 69 -21.65 -34.54 8.85
N ILE A 70 -20.63 -35.38 9.05
CA ILE A 70 -19.21 -34.99 8.89
C ILE A 70 -18.96 -34.50 7.47
N LYS A 71 -19.35 -35.28 6.45
CA LYS A 71 -19.21 -34.90 5.05
C LYS A 71 -19.84 -33.54 4.76
N LYS A 72 -21.06 -33.29 5.26
CA LYS A 72 -21.76 -32.01 5.05
C LYS A 72 -21.05 -30.86 5.75
N ALA A 73 -20.69 -31.01 7.03
CA ALA A 73 -20.04 -29.96 7.81
C ALA A 73 -18.70 -29.54 7.19
N VAL A 74 -17.83 -30.52 6.88
CA VAL A 74 -16.50 -30.26 6.31
C VAL A 74 -16.60 -29.63 4.91
N ASN A 75 -17.47 -30.14 4.03
CA ASN A 75 -17.64 -29.55 2.71
C ASN A 75 -18.25 -28.14 2.75
N THR A 76 -19.14 -27.86 3.71
CA THR A 76 -19.69 -26.51 3.91
C THR A 76 -18.59 -25.55 4.37
N ALA A 77 -17.69 -26.01 5.25
CA ALA A 77 -16.54 -25.23 5.71
C ALA A 77 -15.56 -24.91 4.56
N PHE A 78 -15.24 -25.88 3.69
CA PHE A 78 -14.45 -25.64 2.49
C PHE A 78 -15.11 -24.63 1.54
N GLN A 79 -16.42 -24.73 1.32
CA GLN A 79 -17.15 -23.76 0.51
C GLN A 79 -17.09 -22.36 1.10
N PHE A 80 -17.30 -22.23 2.42
CA PHE A 80 -17.17 -20.97 3.13
C PHE A 80 -15.78 -20.37 2.97
N TYR A 81 -14.72 -21.14 3.26
CA TYR A 81 -13.34 -20.72 3.11
C TYR A 81 -13.04 -20.23 1.69
N GLY A 82 -13.39 -21.02 0.67
CA GLY A 82 -13.12 -20.68 -0.72
C GLY A 82 -13.84 -19.40 -1.18
N VAL A 83 -15.09 -19.20 -0.76
CA VAL A 83 -15.85 -17.98 -1.06
C VAL A 83 -15.21 -16.77 -0.38
N GLN A 84 -14.85 -16.89 0.89
CA GLN A 84 -14.28 -15.79 1.67
C GLN A 84 -12.90 -15.38 1.13
N VAL A 85 -12.00 -16.34 0.88
CA VAL A 85 -10.68 -16.08 0.31
C VAL A 85 -10.76 -15.44 -1.08
N LYS A 86 -11.70 -15.87 -1.92
CA LYS A 86 -11.92 -15.25 -3.23
C LYS A 86 -12.38 -13.81 -3.09
N LYS A 87 -13.35 -13.55 -2.21
CA LYS A 87 -13.88 -12.22 -1.93
C LYS A 87 -12.79 -11.28 -1.43
N ASP A 88 -11.96 -11.73 -0.49
CA ASP A 88 -10.88 -10.92 0.08
C ASP A 88 -9.76 -10.66 -0.94
N THR A 89 -9.39 -11.68 -1.73
CA THR A 89 -8.42 -11.51 -2.83
C THR A 89 -8.89 -10.45 -3.82
N ASP A 90 -10.16 -10.51 -4.25
CA ASP A 90 -10.74 -9.54 -5.17
C ASP A 90 -10.81 -8.13 -4.57
N PHE A 91 -11.14 -8.03 -3.27
CA PHE A 91 -11.17 -6.77 -2.54
C PHE A 91 -9.79 -6.12 -2.50
N PHE A 92 -8.76 -6.85 -2.04
CA PHE A 92 -7.41 -6.31 -1.91
C PHE A 92 -6.78 -5.96 -3.26
N ARG A 93 -7.04 -6.75 -4.30
CA ARG A 93 -6.58 -6.46 -5.68
C ARG A 93 -7.15 -5.14 -6.19
N LYS A 94 -8.47 -4.95 -6.10
CA LYS A 94 -9.14 -3.73 -6.57
C LYS A 94 -8.73 -2.52 -5.73
N ASN A 95 -8.65 -2.69 -4.41
CA ASN A 95 -8.30 -1.61 -3.52
C ASN A 95 -6.85 -1.16 -3.71
N LEU A 96 -5.92 -2.08 -4.01
CA LEU A 96 -4.51 -1.73 -4.24
C LEU A 96 -4.32 -0.66 -5.32
N ILE A 97 -4.99 -0.80 -6.46
CA ILE A 97 -4.92 0.17 -7.56
C ILE A 97 -5.53 1.50 -7.14
N ALA A 98 -6.72 1.47 -6.53
CA ALA A 98 -7.41 2.67 -6.07
C ALA A 98 -6.58 3.44 -5.04
N GLU A 99 -5.89 2.75 -4.12
CA GLU A 99 -5.02 3.40 -3.13
C GLU A 99 -3.79 4.06 -3.78
N VAL A 100 -3.20 3.47 -4.81
CA VAL A 100 -2.09 4.12 -5.52
C VAL A 100 -2.57 5.37 -6.27
N GLU A 101 -3.76 5.31 -6.88
CA GLU A 101 -4.36 6.47 -7.55
C GLU A 101 -4.63 7.63 -6.56
N LYS A 102 -5.03 7.32 -5.32
CA LYS A 102 -5.22 8.33 -4.26
C LYS A 102 -3.96 9.08 -3.86
N ILE A 103 -2.76 8.54 -4.11
CA ILE A 103 -1.50 9.29 -3.84
C ILE A 103 -1.48 10.57 -4.68
N TYR A 104 -2.00 10.52 -5.91
CA TYR A 104 -2.13 11.69 -6.76
C TYR A 104 -3.12 12.69 -6.18
N ASP A 105 -4.24 12.21 -5.64
CA ASP A 105 -5.24 13.04 -4.98
C ASP A 105 -4.66 13.79 -3.77
N HIS A 106 -3.82 13.14 -2.96
CA HIS A 106 -3.14 13.80 -1.85
C HIS A 106 -2.15 14.88 -2.31
N TYR A 107 -1.46 14.64 -3.43
CA TYR A 107 -0.62 15.65 -4.09
C TYR A 107 -1.42 16.86 -4.57
N ILE A 108 -2.55 16.65 -5.25
CA ILE A 108 -3.47 17.72 -5.65
C ILE A 108 -4.05 18.44 -4.42
N GLY A 109 -4.41 17.68 -3.37
CA GLY A 109 -4.87 18.20 -2.09
C GLY A 109 -3.85 19.15 -1.47
N ALA A 110 -2.59 18.75 -1.38
CA ALA A 110 -1.52 19.59 -0.83
C ALA A 110 -1.31 20.88 -1.64
N LEU A 111 -1.28 20.80 -2.97
CA LEU A 111 -1.14 21.99 -3.83
C LEU A 111 -2.33 22.95 -3.70
N SER A 112 -3.55 22.40 -3.70
CA SER A 112 -4.78 23.19 -3.56
C SER A 112 -4.94 23.80 -2.17
N LEU A 113 -4.39 23.19 -1.11
CA LEU A 113 -4.37 23.77 0.23
C LEU A 113 -3.67 25.13 0.26
N ILE A 114 -2.58 25.30 -0.50
CA ILE A 114 -1.87 26.58 -0.62
C ILE A 114 -2.75 27.64 -1.30
N VAL A 115 -3.54 27.24 -2.30
CA VAL A 115 -4.51 28.14 -2.95
C VAL A 115 -5.55 28.62 -1.91
N VAL A 116 -6.07 27.71 -1.09
CA VAL A 116 -7.01 28.07 -0.01
C VAL A 116 -6.36 28.99 1.02
N PHE A 117 -5.11 28.74 1.42
CA PHE A 117 -4.36 29.66 2.29
C PHE A 117 -4.18 31.05 1.67
N ALA A 118 -3.95 31.13 0.35
CA ALA A 118 -3.89 32.40 -0.35
C ALA A 118 -5.23 33.15 -0.37
N ASP A 119 -6.35 32.44 -0.55
CA ASP A 119 -7.68 33.04 -0.49
C ASP A 119 -7.99 33.56 0.93
N LEU A 120 -7.59 32.81 1.98
CA LEU A 120 -7.70 33.27 3.37
C LEU A 120 -6.81 34.49 3.66
N ALA A 121 -5.59 34.50 3.12
CA ALA A 121 -4.66 35.60 3.25
C ALA A 121 -5.15 36.88 2.54
N GLU A 122 -5.82 36.75 1.40
CA GLU A 122 -6.43 37.87 0.68
C GLU A 122 -7.65 38.46 1.41
N ALA A 123 -8.40 37.60 2.12
CA ALA A 123 -9.53 38.02 2.94
C ALA A 123 -9.12 38.64 4.29
N ASP A 124 -7.89 38.43 4.76
CA ASP A 124 -7.41 38.95 6.04
C ASP A 124 -7.13 40.46 5.97
N LYS A 125 -7.87 41.24 6.78
CA LYS A 125 -7.74 42.70 6.87
C LYS A 125 -6.80 43.17 7.99
N LYS A 126 -6.34 42.26 8.86
CA LYS A 126 -5.54 42.57 10.05
C LYS A 126 -4.04 42.52 9.76
N VAL A 127 -3.62 41.61 8.89
CA VAL A 127 -2.21 41.40 8.54
C VAL A 127 -2.04 41.59 7.04
N SER A 128 -0.97 42.28 6.64
CA SER A 128 -0.64 42.43 5.22
C SER A 128 0.06 41.18 4.71
N HIS A 129 -0.63 40.42 3.85
CA HIS A 129 -0.07 39.23 3.21
C HIS A 129 0.52 39.50 1.82
N LYS A 130 0.92 40.76 1.54
CA LYS A 130 1.30 41.20 0.19
C LYS A 130 2.39 40.34 -0.45
N ASN A 131 3.47 40.02 0.27
CA ASN A 131 4.56 39.20 -0.26
C ASN A 131 4.14 37.75 -0.52
N PHE A 132 3.28 37.19 0.33
CA PHE A 132 2.71 35.86 0.16
C PHE A 132 1.83 35.80 -1.09
N LEU A 133 0.87 36.73 -1.23
CA LEU A 133 -0.01 36.83 -2.39
C LEU A 133 0.75 37.21 -3.68
N ALA A 134 1.88 37.93 -3.55
CA ALA A 134 2.70 38.33 -4.68
C ALA A 134 3.62 37.21 -5.20
N ASN A 135 3.87 36.16 -4.41
CA ASN A 135 4.78 35.07 -4.74
C ASN A 135 4.38 34.37 -6.06
N SER A 136 5.35 34.20 -6.96
CA SER A 136 5.13 33.67 -8.30
C SER A 136 4.55 32.25 -8.31
N TRP A 137 5.00 31.35 -7.43
CA TRP A 137 4.46 29.99 -7.34
C TRP A 137 3.01 30.01 -6.84
N ILE A 138 2.71 30.83 -5.84
CA ILE A 138 1.36 30.94 -5.30
C ILE A 138 0.41 31.46 -6.37
N LYS A 139 0.79 32.53 -7.09
CA LYS A 139 0.01 33.04 -8.22
C LYS A 139 -0.20 31.98 -9.31
N ALA A 140 0.86 31.27 -9.69
CA ALA A 140 0.79 30.24 -10.71
C ALA A 140 -0.13 29.08 -10.31
N LEU A 141 -0.09 28.65 -9.05
CA LEU A 141 -1.01 27.63 -8.52
C LEU A 141 -2.45 28.15 -8.52
N ARG A 142 -2.71 29.38 -8.05
CA ARG A 142 -4.05 30.00 -8.05
C ARG A 142 -4.63 30.16 -9.46
N SER A 143 -3.79 30.44 -10.45
CA SER A 143 -4.20 30.61 -11.86
C SER A 143 -4.20 29.30 -12.66
N SER A 144 -3.82 28.16 -12.06
CA SER A 144 -3.76 26.88 -12.77
C SER A 144 -5.15 26.30 -12.96
N GLU A 145 -5.67 26.36 -14.18
CA GLU A 145 -6.96 25.75 -14.55
C GLU A 145 -6.94 24.22 -14.39
N LEU A 146 -5.78 23.59 -14.63
CA LEU A 146 -5.62 22.16 -14.41
C LEU A 146 -5.73 21.81 -12.92
N LEU A 147 -5.06 22.56 -12.03
CA LEU A 147 -5.15 22.33 -10.59
C LEU A 147 -6.57 22.51 -10.07
N LYS A 148 -7.28 23.56 -10.55
CA LYS A 148 -8.70 23.76 -10.21
C LYS A 148 -9.55 22.57 -10.64
N LYS A 149 -9.37 22.09 -11.88
CA LYS A 149 -10.11 20.95 -12.41
C LYS A 149 -9.86 19.68 -11.59
N GLU A 150 -8.61 19.36 -11.27
CA GLU A 150 -8.28 18.18 -10.47
C GLU A 150 -8.77 18.31 -9.03
N ALA A 151 -8.61 19.48 -8.39
CA ALA A 151 -9.10 19.72 -7.04
C ALA A 151 -10.63 19.61 -6.92
N LEU A 152 -11.38 19.94 -7.97
CA LEU A 152 -12.83 19.75 -8.01
C LEU A 152 -13.26 18.27 -7.99
N LYS A 153 -12.40 17.35 -8.44
CA LYS A 153 -12.67 15.90 -8.40
C LYS A 153 -12.54 15.33 -6.99
N LEU A 154 -11.83 16.01 -6.08
CA LEU A 154 -11.61 15.60 -4.70
C LEU A 154 -12.84 15.81 -3.79
N ASP A 155 -14.04 15.73 -4.34
CA ASP A 155 -15.32 15.93 -3.64
C ASP A 155 -15.35 17.14 -2.71
N ARG A 156 -14.86 18.29 -3.20
CA ARG A 156 -14.79 19.55 -2.45
C ARG A 156 -13.99 19.45 -1.14
N HIS A 157 -12.93 18.64 -1.12
CA HIS A 157 -12.14 18.28 0.07
C HIS A 157 -11.94 19.42 1.09
N TRP A 158 -11.38 20.57 0.67
CA TRP A 158 -11.12 21.69 1.58
C TRP A 158 -12.34 22.56 1.87
N GLN A 159 -13.31 22.64 0.95
CA GLN A 159 -14.54 23.43 1.18
C GLN A 159 -15.38 22.80 2.30
N ASN A 160 -15.41 21.47 2.37
CA ASN A 160 -16.08 20.73 3.44
C ASN A 160 -15.34 20.85 4.79
N LYS A 161 -14.09 21.30 4.78
CA LYS A 161 -13.21 21.44 5.96
C LYS A 161 -12.81 22.90 6.23
N THR A 162 -13.64 23.86 5.80
CA THR A 162 -13.31 25.30 5.81
C THR A 162 -12.86 25.81 7.19
N ASP A 163 -13.54 25.43 8.27
CA ASP A 163 -13.19 25.92 9.61
C ASP A 163 -11.86 25.32 10.11
N GLN A 164 -11.59 24.06 9.81
CA GLN A 164 -10.33 23.41 10.13
C GLN A 164 -9.16 24.08 9.38
N VAL A 165 -9.32 24.33 8.08
CA VAL A 165 -8.30 25.01 7.26
C VAL A 165 -8.07 26.46 7.73
N ARG A 166 -9.11 27.17 8.16
CA ARG A 166 -8.98 28.51 8.78
C ARG A 166 -8.14 28.45 10.07
N LEU A 167 -8.36 27.44 10.91
CA LEU A 167 -7.56 27.25 12.13
C LEU A 167 -6.11 26.95 11.77
N TRP A 168 -5.84 26.06 10.80
CA TRP A 168 -4.47 25.79 10.34
C TRP A 168 -3.77 27.04 9.82
N PHE A 169 -4.45 27.86 9.03
CA PHE A 169 -3.88 29.12 8.56
C PHE A 169 -3.55 30.08 9.71
N ARG A 170 -4.43 30.20 10.70
CA ARG A 170 -4.27 31.08 11.87
C ARG A 170 -3.20 30.61 12.85
N ASP A 171 -3.21 29.33 13.19
CA ASP A 171 -2.47 28.75 14.31
C ASP A 171 -1.17 28.08 13.89
N VAL A 172 -1.03 27.73 12.60
CA VAL A 172 0.18 27.09 12.06
C VAL A 172 0.88 28.04 11.10
N VAL A 173 0.23 28.38 9.98
CA VAL A 173 0.90 29.16 8.90
C VAL A 173 1.31 30.54 9.41
N ARG A 174 0.40 31.26 10.08
CA ARG A 174 0.68 32.61 10.61
C ARG A 174 1.57 32.65 11.85
N GLN A 175 1.87 31.50 12.45
CA GLN A 175 2.79 31.39 13.58
C GLN A 175 4.18 30.90 13.13
N ASP A 176 4.35 30.52 11.87
CA ASP A 176 5.63 30.06 11.33
C ASP A 176 6.60 31.24 11.15
N ASN A 177 7.83 31.09 11.66
CA ASN A 177 8.83 32.17 11.65
C ASN A 177 9.25 32.56 10.23
N GLU A 178 9.46 31.59 9.32
CA GLU A 178 9.84 31.91 7.94
C GLU A 178 8.68 32.60 7.20
N TYR A 179 7.44 32.24 7.52
CA TYR A 179 6.27 32.97 7.03
C TYR A 179 6.27 34.43 7.43
N LEU A 180 6.45 34.71 8.73
CA LEU A 180 6.51 36.09 9.25
C LEU A 180 7.69 36.86 8.64
N ASP A 181 8.89 36.27 8.63
CA ASP A 181 10.10 36.89 8.04
C ASP A 181 9.93 37.18 6.54
N TYR A 182 9.25 36.29 5.82
CA TYR A 182 8.98 36.47 4.40
C TYR A 182 7.96 37.57 4.12
N LEU A 183 6.97 37.77 4.99
CA LEU A 183 6.04 38.90 4.88
C LEU A 183 6.74 40.26 4.97
N ASP A 184 7.79 40.36 5.79
CA ASP A 184 8.54 41.60 6.01
C ASP A 184 9.73 41.80 5.05
N ARG A 185 10.08 40.78 4.26
CA ARG A 185 11.23 40.82 3.35
C ARG A 185 11.03 41.89 2.26
N LYS A 186 12.02 42.77 2.08
CA LYS A 186 12.01 43.81 1.05
C LYS A 186 12.35 43.19 -0.31
N SER A 187 11.44 43.32 -1.28
CA SER A 187 11.60 42.88 -2.67
C SER A 187 12.16 41.45 -2.82
N PRO A 188 11.42 40.41 -2.39
CA PRO A 188 11.89 39.02 -2.47
C PRO A 188 12.28 38.61 -3.90
N SER A 189 13.51 38.12 -4.08
CA SER A 189 13.98 37.59 -5.36
C SER A 189 13.23 36.31 -5.76
N VAL A 190 13.35 35.88 -7.02
CA VAL A 190 12.76 34.61 -7.48
C VAL A 190 13.24 33.42 -6.63
N GLU A 191 14.52 33.41 -6.22
CA GLU A 191 15.06 32.36 -5.37
C GLU A 191 14.52 32.44 -3.92
N ASP A 192 14.34 33.65 -3.37
CA ASP A 192 13.68 33.83 -2.07
C ASP A 192 12.25 33.28 -2.10
N GLN A 193 11.51 33.59 -3.17
CA GLN A 193 10.15 33.13 -3.39
C GLN A 193 10.08 31.59 -3.49
N ARG A 194 11.04 30.96 -4.19
CA ARG A 194 11.15 29.50 -4.32
C ARG A 194 11.46 28.83 -2.98
N LYS A 195 12.41 29.40 -2.22
CA LYS A 195 12.79 28.89 -0.90
C LYS A 195 11.63 28.96 0.07
N PHE A 196 10.92 30.09 0.07
CA PHE A 196 9.74 30.28 0.91
C PHE A 196 8.65 29.24 0.61
N ILE A 197 8.23 29.08 -0.66
CA ILE A 197 7.18 28.10 -0.96
C ILE A 197 7.64 26.67 -0.64
N SER A 198 8.92 26.35 -0.85
CA SER A 198 9.49 25.06 -0.46
C SER A 198 9.45 24.85 1.06
N HIS A 199 9.70 25.90 1.86
CA HIS A 199 9.58 25.84 3.31
C HIS A 199 8.14 25.55 3.75
N ILE A 200 7.16 26.25 3.18
CA ILE A 200 5.75 26.03 3.51
C ILE A 200 5.36 24.57 3.29
N PHE A 201 5.69 23.98 2.15
CA PHE A 201 5.39 22.56 1.96
C PHE A 201 6.17 21.65 2.91
N LYS A 202 7.49 21.85 3.06
CA LYS A 202 8.35 20.92 3.82
C LYS A 202 8.19 20.99 5.33
N LYS A 203 7.96 22.19 5.87
CA LYS A 203 7.98 22.45 7.31
C LYS A 203 6.61 22.75 7.88
N VAL A 204 5.70 23.31 7.07
CA VAL A 204 4.34 23.64 7.52
C VAL A 204 3.35 22.55 7.12
N VAL A 205 3.29 22.15 5.85
CA VAL A 205 2.31 21.15 5.38
C VAL A 205 2.74 19.71 5.72
N PHE A 206 3.97 19.32 5.38
CA PHE A 206 4.51 17.97 5.62
C PHE A 206 5.44 17.88 6.84
N GLY A 207 5.53 18.96 7.62
CA GLY A 207 6.32 19.02 8.84
C GLY A 207 5.60 18.38 10.03
N LYS A 208 6.14 18.60 11.23
CA LYS A 208 5.49 18.17 12.48
C LYS A 208 4.43 19.19 12.88
N THR A 209 3.29 19.18 12.20
CA THR A 209 2.18 20.11 12.42
C THR A 209 0.84 19.37 12.38
N VAL A 210 -0.19 19.98 12.94
CA VAL A 210 -1.59 19.47 12.88
C VAL A 210 -2.14 19.35 11.45
N ILE A 211 -1.47 19.95 10.45
CA ILE A 211 -1.82 19.78 9.04
C ILE A 211 -1.33 18.40 8.56
N ASN A 212 -0.11 18.00 8.91
CA ASN A 212 0.40 16.67 8.59
C ASN A 212 -0.32 15.59 9.40
N ASP A 213 -0.63 15.85 10.67
CA ASP A 213 -1.37 14.91 11.53
C ASP A 213 -2.74 14.57 10.92
N PHE A 214 -3.40 15.54 10.29
CA PHE A 214 -4.64 15.31 9.55
C PHE A 214 -4.48 14.30 8.40
N TYR A 215 -3.39 14.37 7.63
CA TYR A 215 -3.13 13.37 6.60
C TYR A 215 -2.78 12.01 7.21
N GLU A 216 -2.10 11.96 8.36
CA GLU A 216 -1.82 10.73 9.10
C GLU A 216 -3.11 10.05 9.60
N GLU A 217 -4.12 10.83 9.96
CA GLU A 217 -5.43 10.34 10.39
C GLU A 217 -6.30 9.86 9.21
N GLU A 218 -6.29 10.58 8.09
CA GLU A 218 -7.16 10.26 6.93
C GLU A 218 -6.57 9.17 6.02
N VAL A 219 -5.23 9.05 5.97
CA VAL A 219 -4.53 8.18 5.02
C VAL A 219 -3.79 7.08 5.76
N LEU A 220 -4.30 5.85 5.66
CA LEU A 220 -3.74 4.68 6.34
C LEU A 220 -2.25 4.44 6.04
N ARG A 221 -1.79 4.79 4.83
CA ARG A 221 -0.41 4.59 4.35
C ARG A 221 0.39 5.89 4.24
N TRP A 222 0.00 6.92 5.00
CA TRP A 222 0.62 8.24 4.85
C TRP A 222 2.13 8.23 5.06
N THR A 223 2.65 7.37 5.92
CA THR A 223 4.09 7.26 6.17
C THR A 223 4.88 7.03 4.89
N GLU A 224 4.41 6.15 4.01
CA GLU A 224 5.01 5.87 2.71
C GLU A 224 4.59 6.89 1.65
N ASP A 225 3.30 7.20 1.56
CA ASP A 225 2.74 8.06 0.52
C ASP A 225 3.25 9.50 0.62
N LYS A 226 3.51 9.98 1.84
CA LYS A 226 4.00 11.35 2.12
C LYS A 226 5.28 11.66 1.35
N GLU A 227 6.25 10.75 1.31
CA GLU A 227 7.51 11.02 0.61
C GLU A 227 7.32 11.08 -0.91
N ILE A 228 6.38 10.31 -1.47
CA ILE A 228 6.01 10.38 -2.89
C ILE A 228 5.32 11.72 -3.19
N VAL A 229 4.33 12.08 -2.38
CA VAL A 229 3.59 13.35 -2.50
C VAL A 229 4.54 14.54 -2.41
N LYS A 230 5.44 14.53 -1.43
CA LYS A 230 6.47 15.56 -1.24
C LYS A 230 7.43 15.63 -2.42
N ALA A 231 7.83 14.49 -2.99
CA ALA A 231 8.66 14.46 -4.19
C ALA A 231 7.93 15.08 -5.41
N LEU A 232 6.64 14.80 -5.59
CA LEU A 232 5.83 15.42 -6.65
C LEU A 232 5.69 16.93 -6.45
N VAL A 233 5.39 17.37 -5.23
CA VAL A 233 5.34 18.80 -4.88
C VAL A 233 6.69 19.48 -5.16
N GLU A 234 7.79 18.90 -4.70
CA GLU A 234 9.12 19.44 -4.96
C GLU A 234 9.43 19.53 -6.44
N LYS A 235 9.08 18.49 -7.22
CA LYS A 235 9.28 18.47 -8.67
C LYS A 235 8.48 19.58 -9.34
N THR A 236 7.23 19.81 -8.93
CA THR A 236 6.39 20.91 -9.42
C THR A 236 7.00 22.27 -9.14
N ILE A 237 7.48 22.49 -7.90
CA ILE A 237 8.13 23.75 -7.53
C ILE A 237 9.40 23.97 -8.33
N LYS A 238 10.25 22.93 -8.44
CA LYS A 238 11.56 23.02 -9.12
C LYS A 238 11.45 23.17 -10.63
N SER A 239 10.44 22.56 -11.26
CA SER A 239 10.25 22.63 -12.71
C SER A 239 9.60 23.93 -13.19
N TYR A 240 9.01 24.70 -12.28
CA TYR A 240 8.36 25.96 -12.63
C TYR A 240 9.37 27.11 -12.70
N ASP A 241 9.35 27.82 -13.83
CA ASP A 241 10.10 29.05 -14.04
C ASP A 241 9.13 30.23 -14.26
N PRO A 242 9.02 31.17 -13.31
CA PRO A 242 8.18 32.36 -13.42
C PRO A 242 8.49 33.25 -14.63
N GLU A 243 9.73 33.21 -15.15
CA GLU A 243 10.17 34.08 -16.25
C GLU A 243 9.86 33.47 -17.63
N SER A 244 9.60 32.16 -17.69
CA SER A 244 9.32 31.43 -18.93
C SER A 244 7.99 31.78 -19.62
N GLY A 245 7.06 32.42 -18.89
CA GLY A 245 5.69 32.68 -19.35
C GLY A 245 4.80 31.43 -19.48
N GLN A 246 5.32 30.23 -19.16
CA GLN A 246 4.56 28.99 -19.19
C GLN A 246 3.75 28.82 -17.89
N PRO A 247 2.56 28.16 -17.95
CA PRO A 247 1.83 27.82 -16.74
C PRO A 247 2.57 26.77 -15.92
N ILE A 248 2.31 26.73 -14.60
CA ILE A 248 2.87 25.69 -13.74
C ILE A 248 2.34 24.30 -14.14
N ALA A 249 3.26 23.37 -14.38
CA ALA A 249 2.94 22.00 -14.74
C ALA A 249 2.72 21.14 -13.49
N LEU A 250 1.64 20.36 -13.49
CA LEU A 250 1.42 19.30 -12.52
C LEU A 250 2.15 18.03 -12.99
N HIS A 251 2.77 17.30 -12.06
CA HIS A 251 3.46 16.05 -12.36
C HIS A 251 2.57 14.86 -12.02
N THR A 252 2.67 13.80 -12.81
CA THR A 252 1.95 12.54 -12.58
C THR A 252 2.80 11.58 -11.75
N LEU A 253 2.15 10.61 -11.09
CA LEU A 253 2.82 9.50 -10.40
C LEU A 253 3.65 8.66 -11.37
N SER A 254 3.07 8.41 -12.56
CA SER A 254 3.68 7.62 -13.61
C SER A 254 3.55 8.31 -14.97
N LEU A 255 4.55 8.09 -15.82
CA LEU A 255 4.49 8.44 -17.24
C LEU A 255 3.70 7.40 -18.05
N ASN A 256 3.59 6.18 -17.55
CA ASN A 256 2.90 5.06 -18.19
C ASN A 256 2.08 4.27 -17.17
N TRP A 257 0.99 4.88 -16.71
CA TRP A 257 0.16 4.30 -15.65
C TRP A 257 -0.44 2.94 -16.03
N ASP A 258 -0.76 2.73 -17.31
CA ASP A 258 -1.32 1.45 -17.77
C ASP A 258 -0.30 0.31 -17.61
N GLU A 259 0.97 0.54 -17.93
CA GLU A 259 2.06 -0.44 -17.70
C GLU A 259 2.31 -0.67 -16.21
N ASP A 260 2.30 0.39 -15.38
CA ASP A 260 2.50 0.25 -13.94
C ASP A 260 1.33 -0.50 -13.29
N LYS A 261 0.10 -0.26 -13.74
CA LYS A 261 -1.07 -0.99 -13.28
C LYS A 261 -1.00 -2.47 -13.63
N ASP A 262 -0.63 -2.80 -14.86
CA ASP A 262 -0.41 -4.19 -15.29
C ASP A 262 0.69 -4.87 -14.45
N PHE A 263 1.78 -4.16 -14.18
CA PHE A 263 2.84 -4.64 -13.28
C PHE A 263 2.30 -4.94 -11.87
N ILE A 264 1.56 -4.00 -11.27
CA ILE A 264 0.99 -4.16 -9.92
C ILE A 264 0.01 -5.36 -9.87
N GLU A 265 -0.90 -5.45 -10.84
CA GLU A 265 -1.90 -6.52 -10.89
C GLU A 265 -1.24 -7.88 -11.12
N THR A 266 -0.30 -7.96 -12.07
CA THR A 266 0.44 -9.18 -12.36
C THR A 266 1.22 -9.66 -11.14
N LEU A 267 1.98 -8.77 -10.50
CA LEU A 267 2.76 -9.11 -9.31
C LEU A 267 1.86 -9.58 -8.16
N PHE A 268 0.74 -8.90 -7.91
CA PHE A 268 -0.21 -9.28 -6.87
C PHE A 268 -0.83 -10.65 -7.12
N ASN A 269 -1.27 -10.91 -8.36
CA ASN A 269 -1.87 -12.19 -8.74
C ASN A 269 -0.85 -13.32 -8.65
N THR A 270 0.36 -13.14 -9.23
CA THR A 270 1.42 -14.16 -9.17
C THR A 270 1.83 -14.46 -7.73
N ALA A 271 1.95 -13.45 -6.87
CA ALA A 271 2.30 -13.67 -5.46
C ALA A 271 1.19 -14.40 -4.69
N THR A 272 -0.08 -14.09 -4.98
CA THR A 272 -1.23 -14.75 -4.33
C THR A 272 -1.38 -16.21 -4.77
N ASP A 273 -1.12 -16.48 -6.05
CA ASP A 273 -1.28 -17.79 -6.69
C ASP A 273 0.05 -18.54 -6.85
N LEU A 274 1.07 -18.15 -6.07
CA LEU A 274 2.39 -18.74 -6.14
C LEU A 274 2.32 -20.26 -5.91
N SER A 275 2.84 -21.03 -6.86
CA SER A 275 2.70 -22.49 -6.83
C SER A 275 3.46 -23.12 -5.65
N ASP A 276 3.01 -24.31 -5.23
CA ASP A 276 3.61 -25.02 -4.10
C ASP A 276 5.07 -25.35 -4.35
N LYS A 277 5.45 -25.65 -5.61
CA LYS A 277 6.86 -25.79 -6.03
C LYS A 277 7.71 -24.58 -5.59
N HIS A 278 7.24 -23.37 -5.83
CA HIS A 278 7.99 -22.15 -5.49
C HIS A 278 7.99 -21.87 -3.98
N LYS A 279 6.88 -22.17 -3.28
CA LYS A 279 6.83 -22.09 -1.82
C LYS A 279 7.77 -23.10 -1.15
N GLU A 280 7.90 -24.28 -1.73
CA GLU A 280 8.86 -25.30 -1.30
C GLU A 280 10.31 -24.84 -1.50
N LEU A 281 10.63 -24.09 -2.55
CA LEU A 281 11.97 -23.49 -2.70
C LEU A 281 12.30 -22.58 -1.50
N ILE A 282 11.35 -21.76 -1.06
CA ILE A 282 11.52 -20.95 0.16
C ILE A 282 11.69 -21.86 1.38
N ALA A 283 10.82 -22.85 1.56
CA ALA A 283 10.88 -23.75 2.72
C ALA A 283 12.20 -24.54 2.80
N ASN A 284 12.73 -25.00 1.66
CA ASN A 284 13.97 -25.78 1.59
C ASN A 284 15.20 -24.93 1.89
N ASN A 285 15.22 -23.69 1.42
CA ASN A 285 16.34 -22.78 1.63
C ASN A 285 16.34 -22.13 3.03
N THR A 286 15.27 -22.26 3.81
CA THR A 286 15.12 -21.66 5.14
C THR A 286 15.25 -22.64 6.32
N ARG A 287 15.46 -23.95 6.07
CA ARG A 287 15.48 -25.01 7.10
C ARG A 287 16.57 -24.88 8.17
N ASN A 288 17.70 -24.26 7.85
CA ASN A 288 18.85 -24.14 8.74
C ASN A 288 18.84 -22.85 9.58
N TRP A 289 17.88 -21.96 9.33
CA TRP A 289 17.69 -20.77 10.15
C TRP A 289 17.00 -21.17 11.46
N GLU A 290 17.43 -20.57 12.57
CA GLU A 290 16.94 -20.89 13.92
C GLU A 290 15.43 -21.18 13.93
N VAL A 291 15.13 -22.39 14.39
CA VAL A 291 13.89 -23.18 14.57
C VAL A 291 12.55 -22.44 14.83
N GLU A 292 12.50 -21.12 14.89
CA GLU A 292 11.30 -20.30 15.06
C GLU A 292 10.94 -19.54 13.77
N ARG A 293 10.06 -20.17 12.98
CA ARG A 293 9.14 -19.61 11.96
C ARG A 293 9.60 -18.32 11.25
N LEU A 294 9.95 -18.44 9.96
CA LEU A 294 10.10 -17.32 9.02
C LEU A 294 8.96 -16.29 9.24
N PRO A 295 9.27 -15.04 9.65
CA PRO A 295 8.24 -14.04 9.86
C PRO A 295 7.37 -13.87 8.62
N LEU A 296 6.07 -13.66 8.81
CA LEU A 296 5.13 -13.54 7.70
C LEU A 296 5.56 -12.46 6.69
N THR A 297 6.08 -11.33 7.19
CA THR A 297 6.62 -10.25 6.35
C THR A 297 7.77 -10.72 5.47
N ASP A 298 8.74 -11.46 6.02
CA ASP A 298 9.89 -11.99 5.27
C ASP A 298 9.44 -13.03 4.24
N ARG A 299 8.47 -13.88 4.60
CA ARG A 299 7.87 -14.83 3.66
C ARG A 299 7.22 -14.11 2.47
N ILE A 300 6.41 -13.09 2.72
CA ILE A 300 5.76 -12.31 1.66
C ILE A 300 6.79 -11.60 0.78
N ILE A 301 7.87 -11.07 1.35
CA ILE A 301 8.96 -10.45 0.58
C ILE A 301 9.59 -11.46 -0.37
N LEU A 302 9.88 -12.68 0.10
CA LEU A 302 10.42 -13.76 -0.73
C LEU A 302 9.43 -14.21 -1.81
N GLU A 303 8.15 -14.39 -1.47
CA GLU A 303 7.09 -14.76 -2.40
C GLU A 303 6.91 -13.71 -3.51
N MET A 304 6.91 -12.42 -3.15
CA MET A 304 6.87 -11.31 -4.12
C MET A 304 8.12 -11.29 -5.01
N ALA A 305 9.31 -11.49 -4.44
CA ALA A 305 10.56 -11.52 -5.19
C ALA A 305 10.58 -12.66 -6.23
N ILE A 306 10.18 -13.87 -5.84
CA ILE A 306 10.04 -15.00 -6.76
C ILE A 306 9.02 -14.68 -7.85
N SER A 307 7.87 -14.13 -7.45
CA SER A 307 6.81 -13.73 -8.38
C SER A 307 7.31 -12.74 -9.43
N GLU A 308 8.11 -11.76 -9.02
CA GLU A 308 8.68 -10.81 -9.96
C GLU A 308 9.73 -11.46 -10.89
N LEU A 309 10.58 -12.32 -10.32
CA LEU A 309 11.62 -13.03 -11.06
C LEU A 309 11.02 -13.87 -12.20
N ILE A 310 9.92 -14.58 -11.96
CA ILE A 310 9.28 -15.47 -12.93
C ILE A 310 8.35 -14.73 -13.91
N SER A 311 7.67 -13.67 -13.48
CA SER A 311 6.65 -13.00 -14.31
C SER A 311 7.20 -11.88 -15.18
N PHE A 312 8.31 -11.23 -14.80
CA PHE A 312 8.84 -10.07 -15.52
C PHE A 312 10.21 -10.35 -16.17
N PRO A 313 10.22 -10.80 -17.44
CA PRO A 313 11.46 -11.14 -18.12
C PRO A 313 12.34 -9.92 -18.43
N ASN A 314 11.74 -8.72 -18.52
CA ASN A 314 12.40 -7.45 -18.78
C ASN A 314 13.11 -6.85 -17.56
N ILE A 315 12.90 -7.38 -16.35
CA ILE A 315 13.57 -6.90 -15.14
C ILE A 315 14.78 -7.79 -14.85
N PRO A 316 16.01 -7.25 -14.80
CA PRO A 316 17.20 -8.02 -14.46
C PRO A 316 17.12 -8.64 -13.07
N VAL A 317 17.56 -9.89 -12.92
CA VAL A 317 17.56 -10.63 -11.64
C VAL A 317 18.16 -9.81 -10.50
N LYS A 318 19.33 -9.19 -10.73
CA LYS A 318 20.02 -8.39 -9.72
C LYS A 318 19.24 -7.14 -9.30
N VAL A 319 18.48 -6.54 -10.21
CA VAL A 319 17.62 -5.39 -9.90
C VAL A 319 16.51 -5.83 -8.96
N THR A 320 15.77 -6.89 -9.33
CA THR A 320 14.77 -7.51 -8.46
C THR A 320 15.32 -7.79 -7.06
N ILE A 321 16.44 -8.52 -6.96
CA ILE A 321 17.06 -8.85 -5.65
C ILE A 321 17.34 -7.58 -4.83
N ASN A 322 17.95 -6.56 -5.43
CA ASN A 322 18.25 -5.31 -4.73
C ASN A 322 16.98 -4.61 -4.21
N GLU A 323 15.92 -4.53 -5.01
CA GLU A 323 14.67 -3.88 -4.59
C GLU A 323 14.02 -4.58 -3.40
N TYR A 324 13.98 -5.92 -3.38
CA TYR A 324 13.42 -6.67 -2.25
C TYR A 324 14.30 -6.62 -0.99
N ILE A 325 15.60 -6.39 -1.12
CA ILE A 325 16.50 -6.10 0.02
C ILE A 325 16.22 -4.73 0.61
N GLU A 326 16.00 -3.70 -0.22
CA GLU A 326 15.57 -2.38 0.26
C GLU A 326 14.19 -2.46 0.91
N LEU A 327 13.26 -3.23 0.34
CA LEU A 327 11.96 -3.48 0.93
C LEU A 327 12.08 -4.14 2.32
N ALA A 328 12.97 -5.11 2.48
CA ALA A 328 13.26 -5.74 3.76
C ALA A 328 13.82 -4.77 4.81
N LYS A 329 14.57 -3.73 4.41
CA LYS A 329 15.04 -2.69 5.36
C LYS A 329 13.90 -1.88 5.93
N ASN A 330 12.88 -1.60 5.12
CA ASN A 330 11.77 -0.74 5.52
C ASN A 330 10.75 -1.49 6.39
N TYR A 331 10.59 -2.79 6.20
CA TYR A 331 9.51 -3.57 6.80
C TYR A 331 9.95 -4.69 7.75
N SER A 332 11.25 -5.00 7.82
CA SER A 332 11.76 -6.13 8.60
C SER A 332 12.98 -5.77 9.44
N THR A 333 13.59 -6.78 10.08
CA THR A 333 14.72 -6.57 10.97
C THR A 333 16.05 -6.41 10.20
N PRO A 334 17.07 -5.75 10.79
CA PRO A 334 18.40 -5.70 10.18
C PRO A 334 19.01 -7.08 9.88
N LYS A 335 18.65 -8.12 10.66
CA LYS A 335 19.05 -9.51 10.40
C LYS A 335 18.36 -10.07 9.16
N SER A 336 17.06 -9.82 9.01
CA SER A 336 16.25 -10.27 7.87
C SER A 336 16.79 -9.77 6.53
N ARG A 337 17.37 -8.57 6.47
CA ARG A 337 18.01 -8.05 5.26
C ARG A 337 19.12 -8.95 4.71
N GLN A 338 20.05 -9.36 5.59
CA GLN A 338 21.20 -10.20 5.18
C GLN A 338 20.73 -11.60 4.78
N PHE A 339 19.74 -12.10 5.51
CA PHE A 339 19.09 -13.37 5.24
C PHE A 339 18.38 -13.38 3.88
N ILE A 340 17.49 -12.41 3.61
CA ILE A 340 16.75 -12.30 2.34
C ILE A 340 17.72 -12.20 1.17
N ASN A 341 18.80 -11.42 1.29
CA ASN A 341 19.84 -11.37 0.25
C ASN A 341 20.42 -12.76 -0.05
N GLY A 342 20.86 -13.49 0.98
CA GLY A 342 21.46 -14.81 0.79
C GLY A 342 20.48 -15.86 0.23
N ILE A 343 19.22 -15.83 0.66
CA ILE A 343 18.18 -16.74 0.18
C ILE A 343 17.80 -16.44 -1.27
N LEU A 344 17.62 -15.16 -1.62
CA LEU A 344 17.25 -14.77 -2.98
C LEU A 344 18.35 -15.09 -4.00
N ASP A 345 19.63 -14.98 -3.63
CA ASP A 345 20.74 -15.39 -4.49
C ASP A 345 20.68 -16.89 -4.83
N VAL A 346 20.39 -17.75 -3.84
CA VAL A 346 20.27 -19.20 -4.03
C VAL A 346 19.02 -19.54 -4.85
N ILE A 347 17.86 -18.99 -4.47
CA ILE A 347 16.59 -19.22 -5.18
C ILE A 347 16.68 -18.74 -6.63
N ALA A 348 17.25 -17.57 -6.90
CA ALA A 348 17.40 -17.06 -8.26
C ALA A 348 18.26 -17.97 -9.14
N LYS A 349 19.28 -18.63 -8.56
CA LYS A 349 20.08 -19.63 -9.26
C LYS A 349 19.27 -20.89 -9.56
N GLU A 350 18.53 -21.43 -8.60
CA GLU A 350 17.68 -22.62 -8.79
C GLU A 350 16.57 -22.39 -9.82
N LEU A 351 15.94 -21.22 -9.80
CA LEU A 351 14.96 -20.80 -10.81
C LEU A 351 15.59 -20.69 -12.21
N LYS A 352 16.87 -20.29 -12.30
CA LYS A 352 17.60 -20.23 -13.57
C LYS A 352 17.90 -21.63 -14.10
N ASP A 353 18.41 -22.50 -13.23
CA ASP A 353 18.84 -23.85 -13.58
C ASP A 353 17.63 -24.74 -13.97
N SER A 354 16.47 -24.52 -13.36
CA SER A 354 15.21 -25.17 -13.72
C SER A 354 14.53 -24.60 -14.97
N GLY A 355 14.98 -23.44 -15.46
CA GLY A 355 14.41 -22.77 -16.64
C GLY A 355 13.12 -21.99 -16.36
N ASP A 356 12.75 -21.81 -15.09
CA ASP A 356 11.58 -21.04 -14.66
C ASP A 356 11.77 -19.54 -14.92
N ILE A 357 13.01 -19.03 -14.88
CA ILE A 357 13.32 -17.64 -15.28
C ILE A 357 13.93 -17.56 -16.67
N LYS A 358 13.32 -16.74 -17.53
CA LYS A 358 13.82 -16.42 -18.87
C LYS A 358 13.85 -14.92 -19.05
N LYS A 359 14.95 -14.28 -18.67
CA LYS A 359 15.10 -12.83 -18.81
C LYS A 359 15.32 -12.43 -20.27
N SER A 360 14.64 -11.38 -20.71
CA SER A 360 14.71 -10.84 -22.07
C SER A 360 14.50 -9.32 -22.05
N GLY A 361 15.29 -8.56 -22.80
CA GLY A 361 15.23 -7.09 -22.78
C GLY A 361 16.53 -6.46 -23.26
N ARG A 362 16.51 -5.15 -23.56
CA ARG A 362 17.72 -4.42 -24.01
C ARG A 362 18.81 -4.52 -22.92
N GLY A 363 19.96 -5.11 -23.27
CA GLY A 363 21.08 -5.33 -22.34
C GLY A 363 21.03 -6.61 -21.51
N LEU A 364 19.98 -7.45 -21.65
CA LEU A 364 19.83 -8.71 -20.90
C LEU A 364 20.18 -9.97 -21.71
N ILE A 365 20.20 -9.86 -23.03
CA ILE A 365 20.46 -10.98 -23.96
C ILE A 365 21.97 -11.14 -24.26
N ASP A 366 22.79 -10.13 -23.94
CA ASP A 366 24.20 -10.04 -24.37
C ASP A 366 25.24 -10.54 -23.35
N ASN A 367 24.84 -11.28 -22.31
CA ASN A 367 25.78 -12.05 -21.49
C ASN A 367 25.61 -13.55 -21.79
N LYS A 368 25.96 -13.94 -23.02
CA LYS A 368 26.24 -15.35 -23.36
C LYS A 368 27.64 -15.73 -22.95
#